data_AF-A0A819EYM4-F1
#
_entry.id   AF-A0A819EYM4-F1
#
_cell.length_a   1.000
_cell.length_b   1.000
_cell.length_c   1.000
_cell.angle_alpha   90.00
_cell.angle_beta   90.00
_cell.angle_gamma   90.00
#
_symmetry.space_group_name_H-M   'P 1'
#
loop_
_entity.id
_entity.type
_entity.pdbx_description
1 polymer ?
#
loop_
_entity_poly.entity_id
_entity_poly.type
_entity_poly.pdbx_seq_one_letter_code
_entity_poly.pdbx_strand_id
1 'polypeptide(L)'
;MKTITGQIVNLISNDVSKFEELSLFMHHMWSAPLEALVVFGLIWNKIGIATLFGYAVLLLLVPLQLFFSKKFGTYRKNTIRWTDERVKITNEILVGCQIVKMYRWEEALETIVHNAKKNEIKSIRKATRIRAINVSMFFFHHYH
;
A
#
# COMPACT_ATOMS: atom_id res chain seq x y z
N MET A 1 -0.82 7.25 33.60
CA MET A 1 0.12 8.14 32.88
C MET A 1 1.00 7.30 31.96
N LYS A 2 0.62 7.10 30.69
CA LYS A 2 1.54 6.56 29.67
C LYS A 2 2.18 7.76 28.99
N THR A 3 3.48 7.89 29.17
CA THR A 3 4.28 9.10 29.02
C THR A 3 4.49 9.50 27.57
N ILE A 4 4.52 10.82 27.34
CA ILE A 4 4.85 11.52 26.09
C ILE A 4 6.12 10.93 25.44
N THR A 5 7.09 10.49 26.25
CA THR A 5 8.32 9.80 25.83
C THR A 5 8.05 8.51 25.04
N GLY A 6 7.09 7.68 25.45
CA GLY A 6 6.78 6.43 24.75
C GLY A 6 6.11 6.67 23.39
N GLN A 7 5.31 7.73 23.27
CA GLN A 7 4.73 8.14 21.99
C GLN A 7 5.80 8.69 21.05
N ILE A 8 6.73 9.51 21.54
CA ILE A 8 7.86 10.04 20.76
C ILE A 8 8.75 8.90 20.25
N VAL A 9 9.14 7.95 21.10
CA VAL A 9 9.97 6.81 20.69
C VAL A 9 9.27 5.95 19.65
N ASN A 10 7.96 5.71 19.78
CA ASN A 10 7.20 4.96 18.78
C ASN A 10 7.11 5.69 17.43
N LEU A 11 6.95 7.01 17.46
CA LEU A 11 6.87 7.85 16.27
C LEU A 11 8.22 7.88 15.54
N ILE A 12 9.32 8.09 16.27
CA ILE A 12 10.69 8.04 15.74
C ILE A 12 11.00 6.64 15.18
N SER A 13 10.69 5.58 15.93
CA SER A 13 10.96 4.20 15.50
C SER A 13 10.26 3.87 14.17
N ASN A 14 8.99 4.22 14.04
CA ASN A 14 8.22 4.00 12.80
C ASN A 14 8.74 4.82 11.61
N ASP A 15 9.22 6.05 11.84
CA ASP A 15 9.75 6.88 10.77
C ASP A 15 11.16 6.44 10.36
N VAL A 16 12.00 6.02 11.32
CA VAL A 16 13.33 5.47 11.05
C VAL A 16 13.23 4.20 10.20
N SER A 17 12.33 3.28 10.52
CA SER A 17 12.16 2.06 9.69
C SER A 17 11.76 2.38 8.25
N LYS A 18 10.91 3.39 8.03
CA LYS A 18 10.55 3.82 6.67
C LYS A 18 11.71 4.52 5.97
N PHE A 19 12.51 5.29 6.70
CA PHE A 19 13.66 5.99 6.15
C PHE A 19 14.77 5.02 5.74
N GLU A 20 14.97 3.96 6.52
CA GLU A 20 15.89 2.87 6.19
C GLU A 20 15.46 2.15 4.89
N GLU A 21 14.16 1.85 4.74
CA GLU A 21 13.60 1.30 3.50
C GLU A 21 13.80 2.27 2.32
N LEU A 22 13.51 3.57 2.49
CA LEU A 22 13.74 4.59 1.47
C LEU A 22 15.21 4.70 1.07
N SER A 23 16.13 4.61 2.02
CA SER A 23 17.58 4.71 1.78
C SER A 23 18.05 3.63 0.81
N LEU A 24 17.52 2.40 0.91
CA LEU A 24 17.81 1.31 -0.02
C LEU A 24 17.33 1.62 -1.46
N PHE A 25 16.18 2.29 -1.60
CA PHE A 25 15.61 2.63 -2.91
C PHE A 25 16.16 3.93 -3.51
N MET A 26 16.71 4.84 -2.70
CA MET A 26 17.25 6.12 -3.15
C MET A 26 18.37 5.96 -4.17
N HIS A 27 19.28 5.01 -3.97
CA HIS A 27 20.36 4.73 -4.93
C HIS A 27 19.79 4.24 -6.27
N HIS A 28 18.83 3.33 -6.22
CA HIS A 28 18.16 2.76 -7.40
C HIS A 28 17.41 3.81 -8.23
N MET A 29 16.93 4.89 -7.60
CA MET A 29 16.15 5.93 -8.28
C MET A 29 16.91 6.62 -9.41
N TRP A 30 18.22 6.86 -9.23
CA TRP A 30 19.06 7.51 -10.24
C TRP A 30 19.96 6.54 -11.01
N SER A 31 20.34 5.41 -10.40
CA SER A 31 21.15 4.40 -11.08
C SER A 31 20.36 3.69 -12.18
N ALA A 32 19.08 3.35 -11.96
CA ALA A 32 18.29 2.59 -12.92
C ALA A 32 18.07 3.30 -14.28
N PRO A 33 17.76 4.62 -14.34
CA PRO A 33 17.70 5.33 -15.62
C PRO A 33 19.05 5.37 -16.35
N LEU A 34 20.15 5.55 -15.62
CA LEU A 34 21.48 5.59 -16.20
C LEU A 34 21.88 4.22 -16.76
N GLU A 35 21.63 3.15 -16.00
CA GLU A 35 21.82 1.76 -16.44
C GLU A 35 21.00 1.46 -17.69
N ALA A 36 19.72 1.87 -17.72
CA ALA A 36 18.87 1.70 -18.90
C ALA A 36 19.41 2.41 -20.14
N LEU A 37 20.04 3.58 -20.02
CA LEU A 37 20.66 4.27 -21.15
C LEU A 37 21.93 3.55 -21.65
N VAL A 38 22.75 3.07 -20.73
CA VAL A 38 23.98 2.32 -21.07
C VAL A 38 23.63 1.02 -21.79
N VAL A 39 22.69 0.23 -21.24
CA VAL A 39 22.23 -1.03 -21.84
C VAL A 39 21.62 -0.78 -23.22
N PHE A 40 20.83 0.28 -23.39
CA PHE A 40 20.27 0.67 -24.69
C PHE A 40 21.38 0.86 -25.73
N GLY A 41 22.41 1.65 -25.40
CA GLY A 41 23.52 1.91 -26.32
C GLY A 41 24.32 0.65 -26.68
N LEU A 42 24.53 -0.25 -25.72
CA LEU A 42 25.22 -1.53 -25.96
C LEU A 42 24.42 -2.43 -26.91
N ILE A 43 23.12 -2.60 -26.68
CA ILE A 43 22.26 -3.45 -27.51
C ILE A 43 22.05 -2.82 -28.90
N TRP A 44 21.92 -1.50 -28.98
CA TRP A 44 21.77 -0.77 -30.24
C TRP A 44 22.92 -1.08 -31.21
N ASN A 45 24.16 -1.12 -30.72
CA ASN A 45 25.32 -1.46 -31.55
C ASN A 45 25.29 -2.89 -32.10
N LYS A 46 24.53 -3.80 -31.47
CA LYS A 46 24.45 -5.21 -31.88
C LYS A 46 23.28 -5.49 -32.83
N ILE A 47 22.11 -4.88 -32.60
CA ILE A 47 20.85 -5.27 -33.26
C ILE A 47 20.08 -4.05 -33.83
N GLY A 48 20.57 -2.84 -33.63
CA GLY A 48 20.06 -1.61 -34.22
C GLY A 48 18.59 -1.33 -33.90
N ILE A 49 17.76 -1.19 -34.94
CA ILE A 49 16.35 -0.79 -34.82
C ILE A 49 15.52 -1.74 -33.96
N ALA A 50 15.89 -3.02 -33.88
CA ALA A 50 15.17 -4.03 -33.10
C ALA A 50 15.13 -3.68 -31.61
N THR A 51 16.14 -2.97 -31.10
CA THR A 51 16.23 -2.51 -29.72
C THR A 51 15.08 -1.57 -29.34
N LEU A 52 14.54 -0.78 -30.30
CA LEU A 52 13.43 0.14 -30.04
C LEU A 52 12.17 -0.59 -29.60
N PHE A 53 11.86 -1.74 -30.21
CA PHE A 53 10.65 -2.50 -29.87
C PHE A 53 10.71 -3.04 -28.44
N GLY A 54 11.87 -3.56 -28.01
CA GLY A 54 12.08 -4.01 -26.64
C GLY A 54 11.95 -2.87 -25.63
N TYR A 55 12.60 -1.73 -25.89
CA TYR A 55 12.50 -0.56 -25.02
C TYR A 55 11.11 0.08 -25.02
N ALA A 56 10.37 0.04 -26.13
CA ALA A 56 9.00 0.52 -26.17
C ALA A 56 8.11 -0.27 -25.21
N VAL A 57 8.28 -1.61 -25.14
CA VAL A 57 7.56 -2.44 -24.16
C VAL A 57 7.96 -2.06 -22.73
N LEU A 58 9.25 -1.89 -22.43
CA LEU A 58 9.71 -1.45 -21.10
C LEU A 58 9.13 -0.09 -20.72
N LEU A 59 9.13 0.87 -21.64
CA LEU A 59 8.56 2.20 -21.44
C LEU A 59 7.04 2.17 -21.23
N LEU A 60 6.32 1.19 -21.81
CA LEU A 60 4.89 0.98 -21.56
C LEU A 60 4.60 0.35 -20.19
N LEU A 61 5.54 -0.43 -19.64
CA LEU A 61 5.39 -0.99 -18.30
C LEU A 61 5.47 0.09 -17.20
N VAL A 62 6.24 1.16 -17.41
CA VAL A 62 6.36 2.29 -16.47
C VAL A 62 5.00 2.95 -16.16
N PRO A 63 4.22 3.45 -17.14
CA PRO A 63 2.91 4.07 -16.88
C PRO A 63 1.90 3.06 -16.33
N LEU A 64 1.99 1.78 -16.72
CA LEU A 64 1.16 0.72 -16.13
C LEU A 64 1.45 0.56 -14.63
N GLN A 65 2.73 0.56 -14.24
CA GLN A 65 3.15 0.48 -12.85
C GLN A 65 2.71 1.71 -12.05
N LEU A 66 2.81 2.91 -12.64
CA LEU A 66 2.30 4.15 -12.03
C LEU A 66 0.77 4.10 -11.84
N PHE A 67 0.04 3.55 -12.80
CA PHE A 67 -1.42 3.38 -12.70
C PHE A 67 -1.78 2.44 -11.54
N PHE A 68 -1.13 1.28 -11.42
CA PHE A 68 -1.34 0.38 -10.29
C PHE A 68 -0.97 1.01 -8.95
N SER A 69 0.13 1.75 -8.89
CA SER A 69 0.56 2.47 -7.68
C SER A 69 -0.49 3.51 -7.24
N LYS A 70 -1.02 4.30 -8.18
CA LYS A 70 -2.11 5.25 -7.91
C LYS A 70 -3.37 4.54 -7.39
N LYS A 71 -3.78 3.43 -8.02
CA LYS A 71 -4.94 2.65 -7.57
C LYS A 71 -4.72 2.04 -6.18
N PHE A 72 -3.53 1.53 -5.89
CA PHE A 72 -3.16 1.04 -4.57
C PHE A 72 -3.29 2.14 -3.52
N GLY A 73 -2.76 3.33 -3.80
CA GLY A 73 -2.89 4.51 -2.94
C GLY A 73 -4.35 4.86 -2.65
N THR A 74 -5.21 4.88 -3.67
CA THR A 74 -6.66 5.13 -3.50
C THR A 74 -7.33 4.07 -2.64
N TYR A 75 -7.06 2.78 -2.86
CA TYR A 75 -7.64 1.73 -2.03
C TYR A 75 -7.15 1.77 -0.59
N ARG A 76 -5.87 2.10 -0.37
CA ARG A 76 -5.30 2.28 0.97
C ARG A 76 -5.94 3.47 1.71
N LYS A 77 -6.14 4.60 1.04
CA LYS A 77 -6.87 5.76 1.59
C LYS A 77 -8.30 5.37 1.98
N ASN A 78 -8.99 4.62 1.12
CA ASN A 78 -10.34 4.14 1.44
C ASN A 78 -10.33 3.16 2.62
N THR A 79 -9.37 2.26 2.72
CA THR A 79 -9.21 1.38 3.89
C THR A 79 -9.11 2.19 5.17
N ILE A 80 -8.22 3.20 5.22
CA ILE A 80 -8.06 4.06 6.40
C ILE A 80 -9.40 4.71 6.77
N ARG A 81 -10.10 5.29 5.80
CA ARG A 81 -11.41 5.92 6.02
C ARG A 81 -12.44 4.95 6.64
N TRP A 82 -12.56 3.73 6.11
CA TRP A 82 -13.51 2.74 6.62
C TRP A 82 -13.10 2.20 8.00
N THR A 83 -11.80 2.05 8.24
CA THR A 83 -11.27 1.68 9.56
C THR A 83 -11.61 2.75 10.60
N ASP A 84 -11.40 4.04 10.28
CA ASP A 84 -11.72 5.16 11.18
C ASP A 84 -13.22 5.21 11.50
N GLU A 85 -14.08 5.01 10.51
CA GLU A 85 -15.54 4.95 10.70
C GLU A 85 -15.95 3.79 11.61
N ARG A 86 -15.42 2.59 11.39
CA ARG A 86 -15.70 1.42 12.25
C ARG A 86 -15.23 1.68 13.69
N VAL A 87 -14.05 2.26 13.87
CA VAL A 87 -13.51 2.57 15.19
C VAL A 87 -14.37 3.63 15.88
N LYS A 88 -14.83 4.65 15.15
CA LYS A 88 -15.75 5.67 15.67
C LYS A 88 -17.06 5.06 16.17
N ILE A 89 -17.73 4.24 15.35
CA ILE A 89 -18.98 3.55 15.73
C ILE A 89 -18.76 2.70 16.97
N THR A 90 -17.65 1.94 17.00
CA THR A 90 -17.32 1.09 18.15
C THR A 90 -17.13 1.92 19.43
N ASN A 91 -16.49 3.09 19.32
CA ASN A 91 -16.29 3.99 20.44
C ASN A 91 -17.63 4.57 20.97
N GLU A 92 -18.54 4.98 20.07
CA GLU A 92 -19.87 5.44 20.44
C GLU A 92 -20.68 4.37 21.19
N ILE A 93 -20.60 3.11 20.75
CA ILE A 93 -21.24 1.97 21.43
C ILE A 93 -20.65 1.76 22.83
N LEU A 94 -19.32 1.88 22.99
CA LEU A 94 -18.67 1.72 24.29
C LEU A 94 -19.09 2.80 25.28
N VAL A 95 -19.20 4.05 24.82
CA VAL A 95 -19.69 5.17 25.64
C VAL A 95 -21.13 4.92 26.10
N GLY A 96 -21.98 4.32 25.26
CA GLY A 96 -23.39 4.01 25.56
C GLY A 96 -23.68 2.62 26.16
N CYS A 97 -22.68 1.88 26.62
CA CYS A 97 -22.80 0.43 26.90
C CYS A 97 -23.92 0.06 27.90
N GLN A 98 -24.19 0.90 28.91
CA GLN A 98 -25.24 0.63 29.90
C GLN A 98 -26.63 0.59 29.28
N ILE A 99 -26.93 1.54 28.37
CA ILE A 99 -28.21 1.61 27.64
C ILE A 99 -28.35 0.39 26.72
N VAL A 100 -27.27 0.04 26.02
CA VAL A 100 -27.24 -1.13 25.13
C VAL A 100 -27.66 -2.41 25.87
N LYS A 101 -27.11 -2.63 27.07
CA LYS A 101 -27.46 -3.79 27.90
C LYS A 101 -28.88 -3.72 28.45
N MET A 102 -29.33 -2.53 28.87
CA MET A 102 -30.68 -2.34 29.42
C MET A 102 -31.77 -2.69 28.40
N TYR A 103 -31.55 -2.35 27.13
CA TYR A 103 -32.51 -2.60 26.04
C TYR A 103 -32.20 -3.84 25.19
N ARG A 104 -31.13 -4.59 25.50
CA ARG A 104 -30.66 -5.76 24.73
C ARG A 104 -30.43 -5.46 23.24
N TRP A 105 -29.88 -4.29 22.91
CA TRP A 105 -29.60 -3.87 21.53
C TRP A 105 -28.32 -4.49 20.91
N GLU A 106 -27.74 -5.49 21.55
CA GLU A 106 -26.43 -6.05 21.19
C GLU A 106 -26.40 -6.60 19.75
N GLU A 107 -27.40 -7.39 19.35
CA GLU A 107 -27.47 -7.98 18.01
C GLU A 107 -27.65 -6.92 16.90
N ALA A 108 -28.45 -5.88 17.16
CA ALA A 108 -28.67 -4.80 16.22
C ALA A 108 -27.38 -4.00 15.98
N LEU A 109 -26.64 -3.69 17.06
CA LEU A 109 -25.36 -2.99 16.98
C LEU A 109 -24.25 -3.84 16.36
N GLU A 110 -24.24 -5.14 16.65
CA GLU A 110 -23.31 -6.08 16.01
C GLU A 110 -23.48 -6.04 14.48
N THR A 111 -24.73 -6.05 14.00
CA THR A 111 -25.03 -5.97 12.57
C THR A 111 -24.48 -4.69 11.94
N ILE A 112 -24.59 -3.55 12.64
CA ILE A 112 -24.06 -2.25 12.18
C ILE A 112 -22.53 -2.30 12.08
N VAL A 113 -21.84 -2.75 13.13
CA VAL A 113 -20.36 -2.89 13.14
C VAL A 113 -19.89 -3.88 12.08
N HIS A 114 -20.62 -4.99 11.90
CA HIS A 114 -20.32 -6.00 10.89
C HIS A 114 -20.43 -5.43 9.47
N ASN A 115 -21.45 -4.62 9.19
CA ASN A 115 -21.60 -3.95 7.89
C ASN A 115 -20.48 -2.94 7.63
N ALA A 116 -20.06 -2.16 8.64
CA ALA A 116 -18.89 -1.28 8.52
C ALA A 116 -17.60 -2.09 8.23
N LYS A 117 -17.41 -3.22 8.93
CA LYS A 117 -16.27 -4.12 8.71
C LYS A 117 -16.27 -4.75 7.31
N LYS A 118 -17.42 -5.04 6.70
CA LYS A 118 -17.50 -5.52 5.31
C LYS A 118 -16.90 -4.52 4.33
N ASN A 119 -17.17 -3.22 4.50
CA ASN A 119 -16.64 -2.16 3.63
C ASN A 119 -15.12 -1.99 3.79
N GLU A 120 -14.64 -2.07 5.02
CA GLU A 120 -13.21 -2.09 5.35
C GLU A 120 -12.50 -3.27 4.65
N ILE A 121 -12.99 -4.50 4.85
CA ILE A 121 -12.42 -5.72 4.26
C ILE A 121 -12.43 -5.65 2.72
N LYS A 122 -13.52 -5.14 2.11
CA LYS A 122 -13.61 -4.99 0.65
C LYS A 122 -12.50 -4.09 0.11
N SER A 123 -12.18 -3.01 0.81
CA SER A 123 -11.10 -2.08 0.42
C SER A 123 -9.72 -2.70 0.64
N ILE A 124 -9.53 -3.38 1.78
CA ILE A 124 -8.29 -4.14 2.07
C ILE A 124 -8.01 -5.17 0.98
N ARG A 125 -9.01 -6.00 0.62
CA ARG A 125 -8.85 -7.04 -0.42
C ARG A 125 -8.41 -6.47 -1.75
N LYS A 126 -8.94 -5.30 -2.16
CA LYS A 126 -8.54 -4.62 -3.40
C LYS A 126 -7.09 -4.13 -3.33
N ALA A 127 -6.69 -3.52 -2.22
CA ALA A 127 -5.30 -3.07 -2.02
C ALA A 127 -4.33 -4.25 -1.99
N THR A 128 -4.66 -5.31 -1.24
CA THR A 128 -3.83 -6.51 -1.12
C THR A 128 -3.69 -7.25 -2.45
N ARG A 129 -4.74 -7.29 -3.29
CA ARG A 129 -4.65 -7.89 -4.63
C ARG A 129 -3.61 -7.19 -5.50
N ILE A 130 -3.62 -5.86 -5.55
CA ILE A 130 -2.61 -5.09 -6.30
C ILE A 130 -1.21 -5.31 -5.70
N ARG A 131 -1.10 -5.31 -4.37
CA ARG A 131 0.17 -5.57 -3.69
C ARG A 131 0.72 -6.96 -4.02
N ALA A 132 -0.14 -7.99 -3.99
CA ALA A 132 0.26 -9.35 -4.29
C ALA A 132 0.79 -9.48 -5.72
N ILE A 133 0.12 -8.84 -6.69
CA ILE A 133 0.55 -8.78 -8.09
C ILE A 133 1.94 -8.11 -8.22
N ASN A 134 2.17 -6.98 -7.53
CA ASN A 134 3.47 -6.32 -7.53
C ASN A 134 4.58 -7.19 -6.92
N VAL A 135 4.29 -7.82 -5.77
CA VAL A 135 5.26 -8.66 -5.05
C VAL A 135 5.59 -9.93 -5.85
N SER A 136 4.60 -10.56 -6.50
CA SER A 136 4.84 -11.73 -7.34
C SER A 136 5.72 -11.41 -8.55
N MET A 137 5.55 -10.23 -9.17
CA MET A 137 6.43 -9.78 -10.25
C MET A 137 7.86 -9.59 -9.77
N PHE A 138 8.05 -8.98 -8.60
CA PHE A 138 9.39 -8.79 -8.01
C PHE A 138 10.09 -10.12 -7.73
N PHE A 139 9.39 -11.07 -7.09
CA PHE A 139 9.97 -12.40 -6.84
C PHE A 139 10.32 -13.14 -8.12
N PHE A 140 9.47 -13.10 -9.14
CA PHE A 140 9.77 -13.74 -10.43
C PHE A 140 11.03 -13.17 -11.08
N HIS A 141 11.26 -11.85 -10.97
CA HIS A 141 12.48 -11.23 -11.48
C HIS A 141 13.72 -11.57 -10.65
N HIS A 142 13.61 -11.74 -9.33
CA HIS A 142 14.77 -12.00 -8.48
C HIS A 142 15.28 -13.45 -8.55
N TYR A 143 14.41 -14.41 -8.90
CA TYR A 143 14.77 -15.84 -8.99
C TYR A 143 15.16 -16.29 -10.42
N HIS A 144 15.25 -15.37 -11.38
CA HIS A 144 15.52 -15.67 -12.79
C HIS A 144 16.59 -14.74 -13.36
#